data_AF-A0A6N8BQD2-F1
#
_entry.id   AF-A0A6N8BQD2-F1
#
_cell.length_a   1.000
_cell.length_b   1.000
_cell.length_c   1.000
_cell.angle_alpha   90.00
_cell.angle_beta   90.00
_cell.angle_gamma   90.00
#
_symmetry.space_group_name_H-M   'P 1'
#
loop_
_entity.id
_entity.type
_entity.pdbx_description
1 polymer ?
#
loop_
_entity_poly.entity_id
_entity_poly.type
_entity_poly.pdbx_seq_one_letter_code
_entity_poly.pdbx_strand_id
1 'polypeptide(L)'
;MAFWWVNQNKSSEYEIAGGYLWSPKRKKNGAKNYFYDTMAAVEVGDIIFSFYKTKIQHLGVATHAALSTHKPVEFGEAGKDWDNDGWLVKVAWYKIPTPFRPADMMETIAPLLPHKYAPLQTNGRGLQGVYLTGISDVLATALLAPMRNFAEGIISLAATQPQDPTIADQIRAEMEDRMTEIINSSTELKPTEKQALIMSRRGQGKFRERLEGIEHCCRFTGITDSRLLRASHIKPWRDSSNEERLDGNNGLLLTPDFDHLFDKGLISFEDNGTVLISTKVSHGDLEALCGYSLVEKNVGPFSERQAVFLQYHRRKIFQ
;
A
#
# COMPACT_ATOMS: atom_id res chain seq x y z
N MET A 1 17.11 -1.73 12.12
CA MET A 1 16.01 -1.64 13.07
C MET A 1 15.82 -0.18 13.44
N ALA A 2 14.74 0.39 12.95
CA ALA A 2 14.26 1.73 13.28
C ALA A 2 13.13 1.67 14.31
N PHE A 3 12.80 2.84 14.87
CA PHE A 3 11.71 3.01 15.82
C PHE A 3 10.65 3.94 15.26
N TRP A 4 9.39 3.53 15.43
CA TRP A 4 8.23 4.23 14.89
C TRP A 4 7.22 4.52 15.98
N TRP A 5 6.52 5.63 15.84
CA TRP A 5 5.40 5.99 16.69
C TRP A 5 4.13 6.04 15.85
N VAL A 6 3.07 5.36 16.30
CA VAL A 6 1.76 5.39 15.65
C VAL A 6 0.66 5.93 16.57
N ASN A 7 -0.13 6.88 16.06
CA ASN A 7 -1.33 7.39 16.73
C ASN A 7 -2.58 6.66 16.23
N GLN A 8 -3.16 5.81 17.07
CA GLN A 8 -4.25 4.89 16.68
C GLN A 8 -5.59 5.21 17.37
N ASN A 9 -5.82 6.45 17.81
CA ASN A 9 -7.03 6.81 18.59
C ASN A 9 -8.37 6.46 17.92
N LYS A 10 -8.41 6.38 16.58
CA LYS A 10 -9.63 6.08 15.81
C LYS A 10 -9.71 4.63 15.33
N SER A 11 -8.60 3.90 15.35
CA SER A 11 -8.43 2.65 14.61
C SER A 11 -7.80 1.52 15.43
N SER A 12 -7.41 1.76 16.69
CA SER A 12 -6.66 0.80 17.49
C SER A 12 -7.35 -0.55 17.64
N GLU A 13 -8.68 -0.61 17.75
CA GLU A 13 -9.39 -1.88 17.91
C GLU A 13 -9.22 -2.78 16.69
N TYR A 14 -9.27 -2.22 15.48
CA TYR A 14 -9.09 -2.94 14.22
C TYR A 14 -7.61 -3.25 13.94
N GLU A 15 -6.74 -2.26 14.08
CA GLU A 15 -5.31 -2.40 13.76
C GLU A 15 -4.59 -3.37 14.72
N ILE A 16 -4.92 -3.33 16.02
CA ILE A 16 -4.35 -4.25 17.01
C ILE A 16 -4.89 -5.67 16.80
N ALA A 17 -6.22 -5.84 16.70
CA ALA A 17 -6.81 -7.17 16.50
C ALA A 17 -6.44 -7.78 15.14
N GLY A 18 -6.34 -6.96 14.09
CA GLY A 18 -5.99 -7.35 12.74
C GLY A 18 -4.51 -7.66 12.55
N GLY A 19 -3.64 -7.21 13.46
CA GLY A 19 -2.20 -7.39 13.38
C GLY A 19 -1.56 -6.61 12.25
N TYR A 20 -1.99 -5.36 12.03
CA TYR A 20 -1.49 -4.52 10.95
C TYR A 20 -1.57 -3.02 11.28
N LEU A 21 -0.86 -2.21 10.51
CA LEU A 21 -1.08 -0.78 10.31
C LEU A 21 -1.57 -0.54 8.89
N TRP A 22 -2.43 0.45 8.70
CA TRP A 22 -2.90 0.84 7.38
C TRP A 22 -3.09 2.34 7.26
N SER A 23 -2.63 2.92 6.14
CA SER A 23 -2.90 4.31 5.82
C SER A 23 -3.09 4.49 4.31
N PRO A 24 -3.88 5.48 3.86
CA PRO A 24 -3.95 5.78 2.43
C PRO A 24 -2.60 6.33 1.95
N LYS A 25 -2.23 6.11 0.68
CA LYS A 25 -0.95 6.65 0.16
C LYS A 25 -0.96 8.17 0.00
N ARG A 26 -2.15 8.75 -0.17
CA ARG A 26 -2.35 10.19 -0.41
C ARG A 26 -3.52 10.71 0.43
N LYS A 27 -3.55 12.02 0.63
CA LYS A 27 -4.74 12.69 1.19
C LYS A 27 -5.89 12.66 0.19
N LYS A 28 -7.11 12.91 0.66
CA LYS A 28 -8.33 12.98 -0.17
C LYS A 28 -8.23 13.94 -1.37
N ASN A 29 -7.43 15.00 -1.25
CA ASN A 29 -7.17 15.96 -2.33
C ASN A 29 -6.00 15.57 -3.26
N GLY A 30 -5.49 14.33 -3.16
CA GLY A 30 -4.35 13.83 -3.93
C GLY A 30 -2.97 14.28 -3.44
N ALA A 31 -2.89 15.19 -2.46
CA ALA A 31 -1.63 15.69 -1.94
C ALA A 31 -0.85 14.61 -1.16
N LYS A 32 0.48 14.71 -1.19
CA LYS A 32 1.37 13.87 -0.38
C LYS A 32 1.16 14.13 1.11
N ASN A 33 1.45 13.11 1.91
CA ASN A 33 1.45 13.22 3.36
C ASN A 33 2.65 12.47 3.91
N TYR A 34 3.55 13.22 4.55
CA TYR A 34 4.76 12.66 5.17
C TYR A 34 4.45 11.45 6.05
N PHE A 35 3.39 11.51 6.89
CA PHE A 35 3.05 10.43 7.83
C PHE A 35 2.46 9.18 7.16
N TYR A 36 2.08 9.28 5.88
CA TYR A 36 1.67 8.14 5.06
C TYR A 36 2.86 7.60 4.27
N ASP A 37 3.69 8.50 3.73
CA ASP A 37 4.90 8.15 3.01
C ASP A 37 5.88 7.38 3.92
N THR A 38 5.92 7.67 5.23
CA THR A 38 6.74 6.92 6.20
C THR A 38 6.35 5.46 6.33
N MET A 39 5.12 5.07 6.01
CA MET A 39 4.74 3.65 6.01
C MET A 39 5.61 2.84 5.06
N ALA A 40 5.93 3.39 3.89
CA ALA A 40 6.77 2.74 2.89
C ALA A 40 8.21 2.50 3.35
N ALA A 41 8.65 3.20 4.40
CA ALA A 41 9.99 3.09 4.96
C ALA A 41 10.09 2.09 6.14
N VAL A 42 8.96 1.49 6.56
CA VAL A 42 8.98 0.49 7.63
C VAL A 42 9.56 -0.82 7.10
N GLU A 43 10.57 -1.32 7.80
CA GLU A 43 11.25 -2.57 7.49
C GLU A 43 10.93 -3.66 8.50
N VAL A 44 11.22 -4.92 8.13
CA VAL A 44 11.00 -6.04 9.03
C VAL A 44 11.94 -5.95 10.24
N GLY A 45 11.38 -6.21 11.42
CA GLY A 45 12.07 -6.10 12.70
C GLY A 45 12.01 -4.71 13.34
N ASP A 46 11.48 -3.70 12.63
CA ASP A 46 11.29 -2.38 13.22
C ASP A 46 10.29 -2.40 14.37
N ILE A 47 10.53 -1.54 15.37
CA ILE A 47 9.74 -1.47 16.59
C ILE A 47 8.76 -0.30 16.52
N ILE A 48 7.50 -0.55 16.86
CA ILE A 48 6.41 0.40 16.71
C ILE A 48 5.71 0.65 18.05
N PHE A 49 5.69 1.89 18.52
CA PHE A 49 4.98 2.30 19.73
C PHE A 49 3.52 2.66 19.38
N SER A 50 2.57 1.91 19.94
CA SER A 50 1.13 2.15 19.77
C SER A 50 0.61 3.16 20.80
N PHE A 51 0.29 4.38 20.34
CA PHE A 51 -0.25 5.45 21.16
C PHE A 51 -1.75 5.69 20.88
N TYR A 52 -2.58 5.44 21.89
CA TYR A 52 -4.00 5.78 21.88
C TYR A 52 -4.53 5.93 23.30
N LYS A 53 -5.66 6.61 23.48
CA LYS A 53 -6.24 6.98 24.79
C LYS A 53 -5.18 7.62 25.70
N THR A 54 -4.32 8.46 25.13
CA THR A 54 -3.22 9.21 25.80
C THR A 54 -2.11 8.35 26.42
N LYS A 55 -2.05 7.05 26.08
CA LYS A 55 -1.07 6.10 26.62
C LYS A 55 -0.36 5.36 25.50
N ILE A 56 0.84 4.89 25.78
CA ILE A 56 1.47 3.81 25.02
C ILE A 56 0.94 2.50 25.59
N GLN A 57 0.22 1.73 24.77
CA GLN A 57 -0.49 0.54 25.23
C GLN A 57 0.03 -0.77 24.64
N HIS A 58 0.64 -0.72 23.46
CA HIS A 58 1.25 -1.88 22.81
C HIS A 58 2.63 -1.53 22.26
N LEU A 59 3.49 -2.54 22.19
CA LEU A 59 4.71 -2.54 21.41
C LEU A 59 4.50 -3.46 20.21
N GLY A 60 4.77 -2.97 19.01
CA GLY A 60 4.65 -3.72 17.77
C GLY A 60 6.02 -4.08 17.21
N VAL A 61 6.12 -5.24 16.59
CA VAL A 61 7.23 -5.60 15.70
C VAL A 61 6.68 -5.66 14.28
N ALA A 62 7.24 -4.87 13.38
CA ALA A 62 6.94 -4.99 11.96
C ALA A 62 7.43 -6.36 11.48
N THR A 63 6.50 -7.21 11.04
CA THR A 63 6.85 -8.55 10.54
C THR A 63 7.10 -8.55 9.05
N HIS A 64 6.61 -7.52 8.33
CA HIS A 64 6.71 -7.40 6.88
C HIS A 64 6.92 -5.94 6.48
N ALA A 65 7.66 -5.72 5.40
CA ALA A 65 7.74 -4.42 4.75
C ALA A 65 6.36 -3.97 4.25
N ALA A 66 6.21 -2.67 4.01
CA ALA A 66 4.94 -2.13 3.54
C ALA A 66 4.50 -2.72 2.20
N LEU A 67 3.25 -3.18 2.16
CA LEU A 67 2.58 -3.69 0.99
C LEU A 67 1.58 -2.66 0.48
N SER A 68 1.45 -2.55 -0.85
CA SER A 68 0.34 -1.81 -1.44
C SER A 68 -0.93 -2.65 -1.34
N THR A 69 -1.98 -2.11 -0.72
CA THR A 69 -3.26 -2.80 -0.56
C THR A 69 -4.44 -1.84 -0.54
N HIS A 70 -5.63 -2.39 -0.75
CA HIS A 70 -6.88 -1.63 -0.64
C HIS A 70 -7.24 -1.33 0.81
N LYS A 71 -8.05 -0.30 1.02
CA LYS A 71 -8.57 0.06 2.34
C LYS A 71 -9.34 -1.10 3.00
N PRO A 72 -8.99 -1.48 4.25
CA PRO A 72 -9.78 -2.38 5.08
C PRO A 72 -11.21 -1.89 5.22
N VAL A 73 -12.15 -2.78 4.91
CA VAL A 73 -13.59 -2.50 5.00
C VAL A 73 -14.05 -2.31 6.44
N GLU A 74 -13.34 -2.90 7.40
CA GLU A 74 -13.57 -2.74 8.84
C GLU A 74 -13.40 -1.30 9.34
N PHE A 75 -12.74 -0.42 8.58
CA PHE A 75 -12.67 1.00 8.93
C PHE A 75 -14.01 1.74 8.86
N GLY A 76 -15.04 1.19 8.20
CA GLY A 76 -16.39 1.75 8.16
C GLY A 76 -16.42 3.27 7.94
N GLU A 77 -17.16 3.99 8.79
CA GLU A 77 -17.23 5.46 8.80
C GLU A 77 -15.88 6.15 9.10
N ALA A 78 -15.02 5.53 9.92
CA ALA A 78 -13.73 6.11 10.29
C ALA A 78 -12.78 6.26 9.09
N GLY A 79 -13.01 5.48 8.03
CA GLY A 79 -12.27 5.51 6.77
C GLY A 79 -12.99 6.18 5.60
N LYS A 80 -14.18 6.77 5.75
CA LYS A 80 -14.95 7.34 4.61
C LYS A 80 -14.18 8.38 3.80
N ASP A 81 -13.31 9.14 4.45
CA ASP A 81 -12.49 10.18 3.82
C ASP A 81 -11.14 9.70 3.29
N TRP A 82 -10.83 8.41 3.40
CA TRP A 82 -9.56 7.84 2.96
C TRP A 82 -9.67 7.20 1.58
N ASP A 83 -8.64 7.42 0.75
CA ASP A 83 -8.50 6.79 -0.56
C ASP A 83 -8.48 5.25 -0.42
N ASN A 84 -8.84 4.54 -1.48
CA ASN A 84 -8.85 3.09 -1.48
C ASN A 84 -7.44 2.53 -1.65
N ASP A 85 -6.51 3.23 -2.32
CA ASP A 85 -5.10 2.82 -2.44
C ASP A 85 -4.28 3.21 -1.20
N GLY A 86 -3.71 2.23 -0.51
CA GLY A 86 -3.04 2.40 0.77
C GLY A 86 -1.78 1.56 0.95
N TRP A 87 -1.06 1.88 2.02
CA TRP A 87 0.03 1.08 2.57
C TRP A 87 -0.48 0.21 3.69
N LEU A 88 0.02 -1.01 3.76
CA LEU A 88 -0.17 -1.90 4.89
C LEU A 88 1.14 -2.47 5.38
N VAL A 89 1.34 -2.41 6.70
CA VAL A 89 2.46 -3.04 7.39
C VAL A 89 1.88 -4.09 8.33
N LYS A 90 2.31 -5.34 8.23
CA LYS A 90 1.92 -6.36 9.22
C LYS A 90 2.72 -6.16 10.49
N VAL A 91 2.03 -6.21 11.63
CA VAL A 91 2.63 -5.93 12.93
C VAL A 91 2.20 -7.01 13.91
N ALA A 92 3.19 -7.64 14.55
CA ALA A 92 2.96 -8.45 15.73
C ALA A 92 2.84 -7.52 16.94
N TRP A 93 1.62 -7.38 17.46
CA TRP A 93 1.34 -6.50 18.60
C TRP A 93 1.46 -7.23 19.92
N TYR A 94 2.18 -6.61 20.86
CA TYR A 94 2.37 -7.10 22.22
C TYR A 94 1.82 -6.08 23.20
N LYS A 95 0.82 -6.49 23.98
CA LYS A 95 0.21 -5.63 24.99
C LYS A 95 1.19 -5.36 26.12
N ILE A 96 1.45 -4.09 26.40
CA ILE A 96 2.34 -3.70 27.49
C ILE A 96 1.62 -3.99 28.81
N PRO A 97 2.23 -4.72 29.76
CA PRO A 97 1.59 -5.08 31.02
C PRO A 97 1.16 -3.87 31.84
N THR A 98 1.95 -2.80 31.82
CA THR A 98 1.68 -1.53 32.50
C THR A 98 1.74 -0.37 31.50
N PRO A 99 0.63 -0.10 30.78
CA PRO A 99 0.57 1.04 29.86
C PRO A 99 0.79 2.35 30.59
N PHE A 100 1.67 3.20 30.04
CA PHE A 100 2.06 4.45 30.67
C PHE A 100 1.70 5.66 29.79
N ARG A 101 1.65 6.84 30.42
CA ARG A 101 1.39 8.11 29.74
C ARG A 101 2.73 8.78 29.42
N PRO A 102 3.07 9.00 28.15
CA PRO A 102 4.26 9.76 27.76
C PRO A 102 4.29 11.17 28.34
N ALA A 103 3.11 11.76 28.54
CA ALA A 103 2.95 13.07 29.17
C ALA A 103 3.53 13.14 30.59
N ASP A 104 3.59 12.01 31.31
CA ASP A 104 4.14 11.93 32.66
C ASP A 104 5.68 11.83 32.65
N MET A 105 6.29 11.74 31.45
CA MET A 105 7.74 11.62 31.24
C MET A 105 8.34 12.82 30.49
N MET A 106 7.59 13.92 30.36
CA MET A 106 7.99 15.05 29.50
C MET A 106 9.30 15.71 29.90
N GLU A 107 9.66 15.72 31.18
CA GLU A 107 10.98 16.24 31.62
C GLU A 107 12.13 15.51 30.93
N THR A 108 11.99 14.19 30.72
CA THR A 108 12.98 13.34 30.06
C THR A 108 12.86 13.38 28.55
N ILE A 109 11.64 13.29 28.01
CA ILE A 109 11.43 13.08 26.57
C ILE A 109 11.29 14.39 25.77
N ALA A 110 10.87 15.50 26.37
CA ALA A 110 10.68 16.77 25.64
C ALA A 110 11.96 17.27 24.94
N PRO A 111 13.16 17.21 25.55
CA PRO A 111 14.40 17.60 24.89
C PRO A 111 14.79 16.69 23.73
N LEU A 112 14.23 15.48 23.67
CA LEU A 112 14.53 14.45 22.67
C LEU A 112 13.53 14.47 21.50
N LEU A 113 12.44 15.24 21.59
CA LEU A 113 11.46 15.37 20.52
C LEU A 113 12.08 16.10 19.33
N PRO A 114 11.88 15.61 18.09
CA PRO A 114 12.42 16.27 16.92
C PRO A 114 11.70 17.60 16.67
N HIS A 115 12.41 18.61 16.15
CA HIS A 115 11.82 19.91 15.80
C HIS A 115 10.73 19.81 14.72
N LYS A 116 10.76 18.77 13.88
CA LYS A 116 9.78 18.50 12.83
C LYS A 116 9.27 17.07 12.95
N TYR A 117 7.98 16.88 12.70
CA TYR A 117 7.32 15.56 12.73
C TYR A 117 7.34 14.84 14.09
N ALA A 118 7.44 15.61 15.18
CA ALA A 118 7.35 15.05 16.53
C ALA A 118 6.04 14.27 16.73
N PRO A 119 6.06 13.15 17.48
CA PRO A 119 4.84 12.41 17.79
C PRO A 119 3.94 13.13 18.81
N LEU A 120 4.54 13.98 19.64
CA LEU A 120 3.90 14.69 20.75
C LEU A 120 4.20 16.19 20.68
N GLN A 121 3.29 16.98 21.23
CA GLN A 121 3.55 18.37 21.62
C GLN A 121 4.44 18.41 22.86
N THR A 122 5.07 19.56 23.13
CA THR A 122 5.90 19.79 24.32
C THR A 122 5.14 19.66 25.64
N ASN A 123 3.80 19.73 25.62
CA ASN A 123 2.92 19.47 26.76
C ASN A 123 2.52 17.99 26.92
N GLY A 124 3.08 17.08 26.11
CA GLY A 124 2.80 15.65 26.15
C GLY A 124 1.50 15.21 25.47
N ARG A 125 0.75 16.11 24.83
CA ARG A 125 -0.43 15.76 24.04
C ARG A 125 -0.04 15.26 22.65
N GLY A 126 -0.74 14.23 22.17
CA GLY A 126 -0.59 13.76 20.80
C GLY A 126 -1.03 14.81 19.78
N LEU A 127 -0.33 14.87 18.65
CA LEU A 127 -0.68 15.76 17.54
C LEU A 127 -1.82 15.19 16.68
N GLN A 128 -2.84 16.00 16.41
CA GLN A 128 -3.85 15.65 15.42
C GLN A 128 -3.24 15.68 14.02
N GLY A 129 -3.39 14.60 13.26
CA GLY A 129 -2.90 14.48 11.88
C GLY A 129 -1.57 13.75 11.71
N VAL A 130 -0.88 13.40 12.80
CA VAL A 130 0.23 12.43 12.77
C VAL A 130 -0.39 11.03 12.82
N TYR A 131 -0.12 10.20 11.81
CA TYR A 131 -0.46 8.78 11.84
C TYR A 131 0.75 7.96 12.27
N LEU A 132 1.73 7.76 11.39
CA LEU A 132 3.01 7.11 11.68
C LEU A 132 4.15 8.13 11.53
N THR A 133 5.12 8.14 12.46
CA THR A 133 6.33 8.96 12.33
C THR A 133 7.53 8.23 12.91
N GLY A 134 8.71 8.42 12.32
CA GLY A 134 9.96 7.88 12.86
C GLY A 134 10.38 8.62 14.13
N ILE A 135 10.96 7.90 15.08
CA ILE A 135 11.55 8.48 16.29
C ILE A 135 13.02 8.08 16.40
N SER A 136 13.83 8.94 17.01
CA SER A 136 15.26 8.67 17.20
C SER A 136 15.50 7.55 18.19
N ASP A 137 16.64 6.87 18.07
CA ASP A 137 17.04 5.81 19.00
C ASP A 137 17.08 6.30 20.45
N VAL A 138 17.51 7.54 20.67
CA VAL A 138 17.59 8.14 22.03
C VAL A 138 16.20 8.34 22.63
N LEU A 139 15.23 8.83 21.83
CA LEU A 139 13.84 8.97 22.26
C LEU A 139 13.20 7.61 22.50
N ALA A 140 13.42 6.66 21.58
CA ALA A 140 12.93 5.29 21.73
C ALA A 140 13.47 4.63 23.00
N THR A 141 14.77 4.76 23.27
CA THR A 141 15.41 4.24 24.49
C THR A 141 14.78 4.81 25.76
N ALA A 142 14.52 6.12 25.79
CA ALA A 142 13.83 6.76 26.91
C ALA A 142 12.40 6.21 27.11
N LEU A 143 11.69 5.93 26.03
CA LEU A 143 10.33 5.36 26.06
C LEU A 143 10.31 3.86 26.40
N LEU A 144 11.36 3.10 26.09
CA LEU A 144 11.50 1.69 26.46
C LEU A 144 11.85 1.50 27.93
N ALA A 145 12.50 2.48 28.57
CA ALA A 145 13.01 2.37 29.94
C ALA A 145 11.97 1.88 30.98
N PRO A 146 10.71 2.37 30.99
CA PRO A 146 9.68 1.87 31.92
C PRO A 146 9.28 0.40 31.69
N MET A 147 9.60 -0.16 30.53
CA MET A 147 9.23 -1.52 30.10
C MET A 147 10.43 -2.33 29.61
N ARG A 148 11.64 -2.04 30.12
CA ARG A 148 12.90 -2.55 29.60
C ARG A 148 12.92 -4.08 29.43
N ASN A 149 12.64 -4.83 30.50
CA ASN A 149 12.67 -6.30 30.45
C ASN A 149 11.65 -6.87 29.45
N PHE A 150 10.48 -6.23 29.33
CA PHE A 150 9.46 -6.63 28.36
C PHE A 150 9.91 -6.33 26.93
N ALA A 151 10.48 -5.15 26.69
CA ALA A 151 10.98 -4.73 25.39
C ALA A 151 12.17 -5.56 24.91
N GLU A 152 13.13 -5.88 25.78
CA GLU A 152 14.29 -6.72 25.46
C GLU A 152 13.85 -8.11 24.96
N GLY A 153 12.82 -8.71 25.60
CA GLY A 153 12.25 -9.97 25.14
C GLY A 153 11.65 -9.88 23.72
N ILE A 154 10.92 -8.81 23.42
CA ILE A 154 10.30 -8.59 22.10
C ILE A 154 11.36 -8.33 21.03
N ILE A 155 12.35 -7.50 21.32
CA ILE A 155 13.44 -7.18 20.37
C ILE A 155 14.24 -8.44 20.04
N SER A 156 14.51 -9.29 21.04
CA SER A 156 15.17 -10.58 20.83
C SER A 156 14.35 -11.51 19.93
N LEU A 157 13.03 -11.59 20.14
CA LEU A 157 12.13 -12.37 19.27
C LEU A 157 12.15 -11.85 17.83
N ALA A 158 12.10 -10.54 17.64
CA ALA A 158 12.14 -9.89 16.33
C ALA A 158 13.42 -10.23 15.55
N ALA A 159 14.57 -10.27 16.23
CA ALA A 159 15.88 -10.56 15.63
C ALA A 159 16.02 -12.01 15.11
N THR A 160 15.13 -12.92 15.52
CA THR A 160 15.18 -14.35 15.17
C THR A 160 14.21 -14.76 14.05
N GLN A 161 13.38 -13.85 13.54
CA GLN A 161 12.41 -14.18 12.50
C GLN A 161 13.08 -14.32 11.11
N PRO A 162 12.92 -15.48 10.43
CA PRO A 162 13.40 -15.66 9.07
C PRO A 162 12.64 -14.76 8.09
N GLN A 163 13.36 -14.16 7.15
CA GLN A 163 12.81 -13.38 6.06
C GLN A 163 12.53 -14.30 4.87
N ASP A 164 11.28 -14.70 4.65
CA ASP A 164 10.87 -15.43 3.45
C ASP A 164 9.99 -14.51 2.56
N PRO A 165 10.44 -14.17 1.34
CA PRO A 165 9.71 -13.28 0.44
C PRO A 165 8.35 -13.82 -0.02
N THR A 166 8.10 -15.13 0.06
CA THR A 166 6.81 -15.73 -0.32
C THR A 166 5.69 -15.46 0.70
N ILE A 167 6.06 -15.06 1.94
CA ILE A 167 5.09 -14.73 2.99
C ILE A 167 4.28 -13.47 2.63
N ALA A 168 4.85 -12.54 1.85
CA ALA A 168 4.14 -11.34 1.41
C ALA A 168 2.90 -11.65 0.54
N ASP A 169 2.98 -12.71 -0.28
CA ASP A 169 1.85 -13.18 -1.09
C ASP A 169 0.82 -13.92 -0.23
N GLN A 170 1.26 -14.74 0.72
CA GLN A 170 0.39 -15.43 1.68
C GLN A 170 -0.39 -14.44 2.55
N ILE A 171 0.26 -13.38 3.02
CA ILE A 171 -0.37 -12.31 3.80
C ILE A 171 -1.41 -11.54 3.01
N ARG A 172 -1.10 -11.24 1.73
CA ARG A 172 -2.08 -10.62 0.84
C ARG A 172 -3.32 -11.50 0.72
N ALA A 173 -3.14 -12.80 0.50
CA ALA A 173 -4.24 -13.76 0.44
C ALA A 173 -5.05 -13.84 1.75
N GLU A 174 -4.39 -13.98 2.91
CA GLU A 174 -5.07 -14.02 4.22
C GLU A 174 -5.86 -12.74 4.52
N MET A 175 -5.33 -11.58 4.12
CA MET A 175 -6.03 -10.31 4.26
C MET A 175 -7.22 -10.19 3.32
N GLU A 176 -7.10 -10.64 2.08
CA GLU A 176 -8.20 -10.68 1.12
C GLU A 176 -9.34 -11.58 1.63
N ASP A 177 -9.02 -12.72 2.24
CA ASP A 177 -10.03 -13.61 2.81
C ASP A 177 -10.73 -12.99 4.01
N ARG A 178 -9.98 -12.40 4.96
CA ARG A 178 -10.59 -11.66 6.10
C ARG A 178 -11.47 -10.50 5.63
N MET A 179 -11.03 -9.73 4.63
CA MET A 179 -11.85 -8.67 4.04
C MET A 179 -13.12 -9.22 3.38
N THR A 180 -13.04 -10.38 2.73
CA THR A 180 -14.19 -11.05 2.12
C THR A 180 -15.22 -11.44 3.19
N GLU A 181 -14.77 -11.96 4.32
CA GLU A 181 -15.63 -12.28 5.47
C GLU A 181 -16.32 -11.03 6.04
N ILE A 182 -15.60 -9.92 6.17
CA ILE A 182 -16.17 -8.64 6.64
C ILE A 182 -17.21 -8.08 5.66
N ILE A 183 -16.95 -8.13 4.36
CA ILE A 183 -17.94 -7.71 3.35
C ILE A 183 -19.20 -8.59 3.44
N ASN A 184 -19.02 -9.90 3.63
CA ASN A 184 -20.14 -10.83 3.78
C ASN A 184 -20.97 -10.54 5.04
N SER A 185 -20.32 -10.21 6.16
CA SER A 185 -20.98 -9.94 7.44
C SER A 185 -21.59 -8.53 7.57
N SER A 186 -21.24 -7.59 6.69
CA SER A 186 -21.81 -6.23 6.69
C SER A 186 -23.33 -6.23 6.50
N THR A 187 -24.08 -5.52 7.35
CA THR A 187 -25.53 -5.38 7.22
C THR A 187 -25.96 -4.18 6.38
N GLU A 188 -25.03 -3.28 6.03
CA GLU A 188 -25.29 -2.04 5.30
C GLU A 188 -25.25 -2.21 3.77
N LEU A 189 -24.51 -3.21 3.29
CA LEU A 189 -24.32 -3.46 1.86
C LEU A 189 -25.39 -4.41 1.30
N LYS A 190 -25.93 -4.09 0.12
CA LYS A 190 -26.84 -4.99 -0.59
C LYS A 190 -26.08 -6.23 -1.10
N PRO A 191 -26.75 -7.38 -1.28
CA PRO A 191 -26.11 -8.61 -1.76
C PRO A 191 -25.32 -8.45 -3.08
N THR A 192 -25.83 -7.65 -4.01
CA THR A 192 -25.17 -7.36 -5.30
C THR A 192 -23.93 -6.48 -5.15
N GLU A 193 -23.96 -5.52 -4.23
CA GLU A 193 -22.82 -4.64 -3.91
C GLU A 193 -21.70 -5.43 -3.21
N LYS A 194 -22.08 -6.34 -2.30
CA LYS A 194 -21.13 -7.27 -1.67
C LYS A 194 -20.42 -8.13 -2.70
N GLN A 195 -21.18 -8.75 -3.60
CA GLN A 195 -20.61 -9.57 -4.67
C GLN A 195 -19.68 -8.75 -5.58
N ALA A 196 -20.09 -7.55 -6.00
CA ALA A 196 -19.26 -6.70 -6.83
C ALA A 196 -17.93 -6.30 -6.14
N LEU A 197 -17.98 -5.95 -4.85
CA LEU A 197 -16.79 -5.60 -4.06
C LEU A 197 -15.85 -6.79 -3.87
N ILE A 198 -16.38 -7.96 -3.54
CA ILE A 198 -15.61 -9.20 -3.38
C ILE A 198 -14.98 -9.61 -4.72
N MET A 199 -15.74 -9.56 -5.81
CA MET A 199 -15.25 -9.89 -7.15
C MET A 199 -14.20 -8.91 -7.64
N SER A 200 -14.33 -7.62 -7.36
CA SER A 200 -13.31 -6.63 -7.69
C SER A 200 -12.01 -6.89 -6.90
N ARG A 201 -12.11 -7.27 -5.61
CA ARG A 201 -10.95 -7.50 -4.73
C ARG A 201 -10.22 -8.80 -5.06
N ARG A 202 -10.92 -9.94 -4.96
CA ARG A 202 -10.37 -11.26 -5.33
C ARG A 202 -9.94 -11.30 -6.80
N GLY A 203 -10.62 -10.51 -7.63
CA GLY A 203 -10.34 -10.46 -9.04
C GLY A 203 -9.03 -9.77 -9.37
N GLN A 204 -8.65 -8.72 -8.65
CA GLN A 204 -7.37 -8.04 -8.88
C GLN A 204 -6.16 -8.86 -8.42
N GLY A 205 -6.25 -9.58 -7.29
CA GLY A 205 -5.19 -10.48 -6.83
C GLY A 205 -4.95 -11.64 -7.82
N LYS A 206 -6.02 -12.38 -8.16
CA LYS A 206 -5.95 -13.48 -9.15
C LYS A 206 -5.59 -13.02 -10.56
N PHE A 207 -6.09 -11.85 -10.98
CA PHE A 207 -5.72 -11.25 -12.25
C PHE A 207 -4.22 -10.96 -12.28
N ARG A 208 -3.68 -10.34 -11.22
CA ARG A 208 -2.26 -10.02 -11.14
C ARG A 208 -1.39 -11.28 -11.17
N GLU A 209 -1.75 -12.30 -10.40
CA GLU A 209 -1.06 -13.61 -10.42
C GLU A 209 -1.03 -14.21 -11.83
N ARG A 210 -2.18 -14.25 -12.51
CA ARG A 210 -2.29 -14.77 -13.88
C ARG A 210 -1.53 -13.92 -14.89
N LEU A 211 -1.54 -12.60 -14.71
CA LEU A 211 -0.80 -11.66 -15.53
C LEU A 211 0.70 -11.85 -15.37
N GLU A 212 1.21 -12.00 -14.15
CA GLU A 212 2.64 -12.22 -13.87
C GLU A 212 3.14 -13.58 -14.44
N GLY A 213 2.23 -14.52 -14.67
CA GLY A 213 2.49 -15.76 -15.42
C GLY A 213 2.64 -15.56 -16.95
N ILE A 214 2.30 -14.38 -17.50
CA ILE A 214 2.35 -14.05 -18.93
C ILE A 214 3.34 -12.91 -19.20
N GLU A 215 3.24 -11.83 -18.42
CA GLU A 215 4.11 -10.65 -18.46
C GLU A 215 5.11 -10.70 -17.31
N HIS A 216 6.40 -10.49 -17.58
CA HIS A 216 7.45 -10.62 -16.56
C HIS A 216 8.11 -9.30 -16.16
N CYS A 217 7.90 -8.23 -16.93
CA CYS A 217 8.50 -6.93 -16.67
C CYS A 217 7.66 -5.81 -17.31
N CYS A 218 7.98 -4.57 -16.97
CA CYS A 218 7.46 -3.44 -17.73
C CYS A 218 8.02 -3.47 -19.16
N ARG A 219 7.12 -3.56 -20.14
CA ARG A 219 7.41 -3.55 -21.58
C ARG A 219 8.24 -2.33 -22.05
N PHE A 220 8.16 -1.21 -21.33
CA PHE A 220 8.90 0.01 -21.64
C PHE A 220 10.26 0.10 -20.94
N THR A 221 10.29 -0.16 -19.63
CA THR A 221 11.48 0.11 -18.79
C THR A 221 12.30 -1.13 -18.46
N GLY A 222 11.75 -2.33 -18.70
CA GLY A 222 12.36 -3.60 -18.30
C GLY A 222 12.34 -3.86 -16.80
N ILE A 223 11.74 -2.99 -15.98
CA ILE A 223 11.65 -3.18 -14.53
C ILE A 223 10.86 -4.46 -14.23
N THR A 224 11.44 -5.32 -13.39
CA THR A 224 10.87 -6.61 -12.95
C THR A 224 10.39 -6.58 -11.49
N ASP A 225 10.80 -5.57 -10.71
CA ASP A 225 10.39 -5.44 -9.31
C ASP A 225 8.89 -5.17 -9.23
N SER A 226 8.13 -6.17 -8.78
CA SER A 226 6.67 -6.14 -8.73
C SER A 226 6.12 -4.98 -7.90
N ARG A 227 6.90 -4.47 -6.93
CA ARG A 227 6.52 -3.31 -6.09
C ARG A 227 6.46 -2.00 -6.88
N LEU A 228 7.19 -1.93 -7.99
CA LEU A 228 7.23 -0.76 -8.89
C LEU A 228 6.27 -0.91 -10.08
N LEU A 229 5.56 -2.05 -10.18
CA LEU A 229 4.70 -2.38 -11.31
C LEU A 229 3.22 -2.41 -10.94
N ARG A 230 2.41 -1.89 -11.86
CA ARG A 230 0.96 -1.94 -11.83
C ARG A 230 0.49 -3.01 -12.82
N ALA A 231 -0.49 -3.81 -12.39
CA ALA A 231 -1.23 -4.72 -13.24
C ALA A 231 -2.36 -3.92 -13.92
N SER A 232 -2.08 -3.40 -15.10
CA SER A 232 -3.00 -2.54 -15.86
C SER A 232 -3.85 -3.39 -16.80
N HIS A 233 -5.17 -3.19 -16.82
CA HIS A 233 -6.05 -3.89 -17.76
C HIS A 233 -5.92 -3.29 -19.16
N ILE A 234 -5.85 -4.14 -20.20
CA ILE A 234 -5.86 -3.67 -21.60
C ILE A 234 -7.26 -3.20 -21.99
N LYS A 235 -8.25 -4.08 -21.87
CA LYS A 235 -9.66 -3.72 -21.94
C LYS A 235 -10.11 -3.32 -20.54
N PRO A 236 -10.55 -2.07 -20.31
CA PRO A 236 -10.83 -1.57 -18.97
C PRO A 236 -11.84 -2.43 -18.21
N TRP A 237 -11.61 -2.59 -16.91
CA TRP A 237 -12.41 -3.43 -16.03
C TRP A 237 -13.93 -3.16 -16.13
N ARG A 238 -14.32 -1.89 -16.29
CA ARG A 238 -15.73 -1.47 -16.41
C ARG A 238 -16.41 -2.04 -17.66
N ASP A 239 -15.64 -2.29 -18.72
CA ASP A 239 -16.11 -2.72 -20.04
C ASP A 239 -15.88 -4.23 -20.26
N SER A 240 -15.20 -4.90 -19.33
CA SER A 240 -14.89 -6.33 -19.35
C SER A 240 -15.97 -7.20 -18.70
N SER A 241 -16.16 -8.40 -19.25
CA SER A 241 -16.92 -9.49 -18.61
C SER A 241 -16.19 -10.01 -17.37
N ASN A 242 -16.86 -10.86 -16.59
CA ASN A 242 -16.25 -11.44 -15.39
C ASN A 242 -15.06 -12.34 -15.72
N GLU A 243 -15.10 -13.05 -16.85
CA GLU A 243 -14.01 -13.87 -17.36
C GLU A 243 -12.83 -12.99 -17.78
N GLU A 244 -13.09 -11.95 -18.58
CA GLU A 244 -12.07 -11.01 -19.07
C GLU A 244 -11.40 -10.21 -17.94
N ARG A 245 -12.12 -9.93 -16.85
CA ARG A 245 -11.56 -9.25 -15.66
C ARG A 245 -10.48 -10.08 -14.96
N LEU A 246 -10.54 -11.40 -15.10
CA LEU A 246 -9.62 -12.35 -14.46
C LEU A 246 -8.64 -12.98 -15.45
N ASP A 247 -8.71 -12.64 -16.74
CA ASP A 247 -7.79 -13.16 -17.76
C ASP A 247 -6.48 -12.39 -17.71
N GLY A 248 -5.37 -13.09 -17.47
CA GLY A 248 -4.04 -12.47 -17.47
C GLY A 248 -3.64 -11.92 -18.85
N ASN A 249 -4.24 -12.40 -19.94
CA ASN A 249 -4.03 -11.83 -21.28
C ASN A 249 -4.71 -10.47 -21.46
N ASN A 250 -5.63 -10.09 -20.56
CA ASN A 250 -6.25 -8.77 -20.54
C ASN A 250 -5.43 -7.78 -19.70
N GLY A 251 -4.11 -7.94 -19.63
CA GLY A 251 -3.28 -7.10 -18.79
C GLY A 251 -1.88 -6.88 -19.30
N LEU A 252 -1.26 -5.82 -18.76
CA LEU A 252 0.15 -5.47 -18.91
C LEU A 252 0.74 -5.08 -17.56
N LEU A 253 2.00 -5.42 -17.33
CA LEU A 253 2.77 -4.85 -16.22
C LEU A 253 3.40 -3.54 -16.68
N LEU A 254 3.07 -2.43 -16.01
CA LEU A 254 3.54 -1.10 -16.36
C LEU A 254 4.05 -0.36 -15.13
N THR A 255 5.06 0.49 -15.29
CA THR A 255 5.42 1.47 -14.25
C THR A 255 4.32 2.55 -14.16
N PRO A 256 4.23 3.31 -13.05
CA PRO A 256 3.13 4.26 -12.83
C PRO A 256 2.90 5.25 -13.96
N ASP A 257 3.96 5.76 -14.59
CA ASP A 257 3.84 6.74 -15.67
C ASP A 257 3.26 6.11 -16.94
N PHE A 258 3.73 4.92 -17.33
CA PHE A 258 3.20 4.22 -18.51
C PHE A 258 1.80 3.66 -18.29
N ASP A 259 1.47 3.21 -17.06
CA ASP A 259 0.10 2.87 -16.67
C ASP A 259 -0.83 4.06 -16.88
N HIS A 260 -0.42 5.24 -16.41
CA HIS A 260 -1.20 6.47 -16.56
C HIS A 260 -1.42 6.85 -18.04
N LEU A 261 -0.35 6.85 -18.84
CA LEU A 261 -0.44 7.19 -20.28
C LEU A 261 -1.34 6.21 -21.03
N PHE A 262 -1.21 4.92 -20.73
CA PHE A 262 -1.97 3.85 -21.39
C PHE A 262 -3.45 3.89 -20.98
N ASP A 263 -3.77 3.95 -19.68
CA ASP A 263 -5.16 4.04 -19.18
C ASP A 263 -5.91 5.27 -19.71
N LYS A 264 -5.19 6.37 -19.93
CA LYS A 264 -5.74 7.58 -20.55
C LYS A 264 -5.83 7.52 -22.08
N GLY A 265 -5.34 6.46 -22.71
CA GLY A 265 -5.33 6.33 -24.17
C GLY A 265 -4.40 7.32 -24.86
N LEU A 266 -3.42 7.87 -24.14
CA LEU A 266 -2.38 8.74 -24.71
C LEU A 266 -1.31 7.93 -25.45
N ILE A 267 -1.15 6.66 -25.07
CA ILE A 267 -0.39 5.66 -25.80
C ILE A 267 -1.22 4.39 -25.98
N SER A 268 -0.89 3.60 -27.00
CA SER A 268 -1.40 2.24 -27.22
C SER A 268 -0.34 1.43 -27.95
N PHE A 269 -0.67 0.23 -28.40
CA PHE A 269 0.24 -0.61 -29.17
C PHE A 269 -0.44 -1.22 -30.38
N GLU A 270 0.32 -1.41 -31.44
CA GLU A 270 0.04 -2.40 -32.48
C GLU A 270 0.34 -3.81 -31.97
N ASP A 271 -0.23 -4.83 -32.63
CA ASP A 271 -0.11 -6.23 -32.20
C ASP A 271 1.35 -6.74 -32.25
N ASN A 272 2.18 -6.15 -33.12
CA ASN A 272 3.60 -6.45 -33.23
C ASN A 272 4.48 -5.72 -32.18
N GLY A 273 3.88 -4.98 -31.24
CA GLY A 273 4.61 -4.24 -30.21
C GLY A 273 4.97 -2.80 -30.56
N THR A 274 4.62 -2.31 -31.75
CA THR A 274 4.91 -0.91 -32.12
C THR A 274 4.07 0.02 -31.26
N VAL A 275 4.72 0.98 -30.61
CA VAL A 275 4.07 1.96 -29.75
C VAL A 275 3.32 2.98 -30.61
N LEU A 276 2.04 3.18 -30.30
CA LEU A 276 1.19 4.20 -30.88
C LEU A 276 1.11 5.38 -29.92
N ILE A 277 1.35 6.59 -30.42
CA ILE A 277 1.31 7.83 -29.65
C ILE A 277 0.10 8.65 -30.09
N SER A 278 -0.70 9.09 -29.12
CA SER A 278 -1.86 9.94 -29.39
C SER A 278 -1.43 11.30 -29.90
N THR A 279 -2.21 11.86 -30.83
CA THR A 279 -2.00 13.24 -31.32
C THR A 279 -2.28 14.31 -30.25
N LYS A 280 -2.89 13.93 -29.11
CA LYS A 280 -3.26 14.83 -28.02
C LYS A 280 -2.15 15.06 -26.99
N VAL A 281 -1.01 14.41 -27.13
CA VAL A 281 0.15 14.60 -26.26
C VAL A 281 1.35 15.02 -27.10
N SER A 282 2.13 15.98 -26.60
CA SER A 282 3.32 16.42 -27.30
C SER A 282 4.44 15.40 -27.14
N HIS A 283 5.23 15.19 -28.20
CA HIS A 283 6.39 14.32 -28.16
C HIS A 283 7.43 14.79 -27.14
N GLY A 284 7.60 16.11 -26.99
CA GLY A 284 8.51 16.69 -26.00
C GLY A 284 8.10 16.43 -24.56
N ASP A 285 6.80 16.50 -24.25
CA ASP A 285 6.31 16.19 -22.89
C ASP A 285 6.46 14.70 -22.57
N LEU A 286 6.20 13.82 -23.55
CA LEU A 286 6.44 12.38 -23.39
C LEU A 286 7.92 12.09 -23.16
N GLU A 287 8.81 12.70 -23.94
CA GLU A 287 10.25 12.50 -23.77
C GLU A 287 10.74 13.04 -22.43
N ALA A 288 10.23 14.19 -21.97
CA ALA A 288 10.54 14.73 -20.66
C ALA A 288 10.04 13.84 -19.51
N LEU A 289 8.86 13.22 -19.67
CA LEU A 289 8.29 12.31 -18.68
C LEU A 289 9.01 10.95 -18.65
N CYS A 290 9.28 10.37 -19.83
CA CYS A 290 9.85 9.03 -19.96
C CYS A 290 11.38 9.03 -19.87
N GLY A 291 12.03 10.16 -20.10
CA GLY A 291 13.49 10.29 -20.21
C GLY A 291 14.07 9.80 -21.53
N TYR A 292 13.23 9.40 -22.49
CA TYR A 292 13.61 8.95 -23.83
C TYR A 292 12.42 9.06 -24.79
N SER A 293 12.72 9.16 -26.10
CA SER A 293 11.70 9.21 -27.15
C SER A 293 10.97 7.86 -27.31
N LEU A 294 9.64 7.94 -27.41
CA LEU A 294 8.77 6.81 -27.73
C LEU A 294 8.50 6.66 -29.24
N VAL A 295 8.97 7.59 -30.06
CA VAL A 295 8.77 7.56 -31.51
C VAL A 295 9.42 6.32 -32.10
N GLU A 296 8.67 5.57 -32.91
CA GLU A 296 9.10 4.30 -33.53
C GLU A 296 9.55 3.22 -32.53
N LYS A 297 9.23 3.39 -31.24
CA LYS A 297 9.57 2.41 -30.21
C LYS A 297 8.76 1.13 -30.45
N ASN A 298 9.42 -0.01 -30.30
CA ASN A 298 8.78 -1.32 -30.29
C ASN A 298 9.09 -2.03 -28.95
N VAL A 299 8.06 -2.63 -28.34
CA VAL A 299 8.14 -3.29 -27.02
C VAL A 299 8.02 -4.82 -27.10
N GLY A 300 8.21 -5.37 -28.29
CA GLY A 300 8.03 -6.79 -28.59
C GLY A 300 6.57 -7.17 -28.85
N PRO A 301 6.34 -8.28 -29.56
CA PRO A 301 5.00 -8.67 -30.00
C PRO A 301 4.11 -9.11 -28.84
N PHE A 302 2.80 -9.00 -29.06
CA PHE A 302 1.76 -9.50 -28.17
C PHE A 302 1.23 -10.85 -28.66
N SER A 303 0.74 -11.68 -27.74
CA SER A 303 0.07 -12.92 -28.11
C SER A 303 -1.24 -12.64 -28.87
N GLU A 304 -1.75 -13.61 -29.63
CA GLU A 304 -3.06 -13.49 -30.29
C GLU A 304 -4.19 -13.17 -29.31
N ARG A 305 -4.09 -13.68 -28.07
CA ARG A 305 -5.07 -13.40 -27.01
C ARG A 305 -4.98 -11.96 -26.50
N GLN A 306 -3.77 -11.46 -26.27
CA GLN A 306 -3.56 -10.05 -25.89
C GLN A 306 -3.99 -9.09 -27.02
N ALA A 307 -3.74 -9.47 -28.27
CA ALA A 307 -4.11 -8.68 -29.45
C ALA A 307 -5.63 -8.41 -29.53
N VAL A 308 -6.48 -9.35 -29.12
CA VAL A 308 -7.94 -9.14 -29.04
C VAL A 308 -8.29 -7.98 -28.10
N PHE A 309 -7.67 -7.92 -26.92
CA PHE A 309 -7.89 -6.82 -25.98
C PHE A 309 -7.27 -5.51 -26.47
N LEU A 310 -6.08 -5.55 -27.08
CA LEU A 310 -5.43 -4.37 -27.64
C LEU A 310 -6.24 -3.77 -28.79
N GLN A 311 -6.89 -4.60 -29.61
CA GLN A 311 -7.81 -4.12 -30.63
C GLN A 311 -8.98 -3.32 -30.02
N TYR A 312 -9.51 -3.77 -28.87
CA TYR A 312 -10.52 -2.99 -28.14
C TYR A 312 -9.92 -1.65 -27.66
N HIS A 313 -8.75 -1.69 -27.03
CA HIS A 313 -8.07 -0.50 -26.51
C HIS A 313 -7.84 0.54 -27.61
N ARG A 314 -7.27 0.13 -28.76
CA ARG A 314 -7.07 0.99 -29.94
C ARG A 314 -8.37 1.61 -30.46
N ARG A 315 -9.49 0.89 -30.40
CA ARG A 315 -10.78 1.35 -30.94
C ARG A 315 -11.59 2.22 -29.98
N LYS A 316 -11.42 2.05 -28.67
CA LYS A 316 -12.34 2.60 -27.66
C LYS A 316 -11.69 3.53 -26.64
N ILE A 317 -10.39 3.38 -26.41
CA ILE A 317 -9.66 4.09 -25.36
C ILE A 317 -8.61 5.02 -25.96
N PHE A 318 -7.82 4.54 -26.92
CA PHE A 318 -6.79 5.32 -27.60
C PHE A 318 -7.39 6.56 -28.28
N GLN A 319 -6.70 7.71 -28.13
CA GLN A 319 -7.20 9.04 -28.48
C GLN A 319 -6.53 9.70 -29.68
#